data_AF-A0A7C1ZV12-F1
#
_entry.id   AF-A0A7C1ZV12-F1
#
_cell.length_a   1.000
_cell.length_b   1.000
_cell.length_c   1.000
_cell.angle_alpha   90.00
_cell.angle_beta   90.00
_cell.angle_gamma   90.00
#
_symmetry.space_group_name_H-M   'P 1'
#
loop_
_entity.id
_entity.type
_entity.pdbx_description
1 polymer ?
#
loop_
_entity_poly.entity_id
_entity_poly.type
_entity_poly.pdbx_seq_one_letter_code
_entity_poly.pdbx_strand_id
1 'polypeptide(L)' 'MLIQEIMKKDVVTISKNDSVFDASIKYRDYKVGCLVVVEQQRCVGVVTERDIIERVVCEKKDPVETRVEEIMS' A
#
# COMPACT_ATOMS: atom_id res chain seq x y z
N MET A 1 4.08 27.44 8.11
CA MET A 1 4.36 26.02 8.35
C MET A 1 4.28 25.31 7.01
N LEU A 2 5.37 24.69 6.60
CA LEU A 2 5.49 23.97 5.32
C LEU A 2 5.15 22.49 5.56
N ILE A 3 4.52 21.81 4.60
CA ILE A 3 4.16 20.38 4.76
C ILE A 3 5.38 19.50 5.06
N GLN A 4 6.53 19.83 4.46
CA GLN A 4 7.80 19.14 4.71
C GLN A 4 8.28 19.18 6.18
N GLU A 5 7.74 20.11 6.99
CA GLU A 5 8.07 20.23 8.42
C GLU A 5 7.28 19.23 9.26
N ILE A 6 6.14 18.73 8.76
CA ILE A 6 5.23 17.86 9.51
C ILE A 6 5.10 16.43 8.93
N MET A 7 5.51 16.22 7.68
CA MET A 7 5.37 14.91 7.03
C MET A 7 6.32 13.87 7.61
N LYS A 8 5.89 12.60 7.64
CA LYS A 8 6.81 11.47 7.85
C LYS A 8 7.76 11.36 6.66
N LYS A 9 9.06 11.35 6.92
CA LYS A 9 10.12 11.20 5.90
C LYS A 9 10.49 9.75 5.65
N ASP A 10 10.39 8.91 6.68
CA ASP A 10 10.62 7.48 6.58
C ASP A 10 9.30 6.81 6.22
N VAL A 11 9.18 6.42 4.95
CA VAL A 11 7.98 5.82 4.36
C VAL A 11 8.23 4.36 4.05
N VAL A 12 7.26 3.52 4.41
CA VAL A 12 7.31 2.10 4.08
C VAL A 12 6.83 1.93 2.65
N THR A 13 7.64 1.23 1.85
CA THR A 13 7.37 1.02 0.43
C THR A 13 6.94 -0.42 0.14
N ILE A 14 6.27 -0.62 -0.98
CA ILE A 14 5.87 -1.93 -1.50
C ILE A 14 5.98 -1.97 -3.02
N SER A 15 6.29 -3.13 -3.61
CA SER A 15 6.28 -3.28 -5.06
C SER A 15 4.84 -3.32 -5.57
N LYS A 16 4.58 -2.74 -6.74
CA LYS A 16 3.26 -2.84 -7.38
C LYS A 16 2.84 -4.29 -7.70
N ASN A 17 3.83 -5.18 -7.84
CA ASN A 17 3.65 -6.60 -8.16
C ASN A 17 3.50 -7.48 -6.91
N ASP A 18 3.70 -6.93 -5.72
CA ASP A 18 3.48 -7.68 -4.47
C ASP A 18 1.98 -7.97 -4.30
N SER A 19 1.67 -9.00 -3.52
CA SER A 19 0.26 -9.34 -3.24
C SER A 19 -0.35 -8.40 -2.19
N VAL A 20 -1.68 -8.34 -2.16
CA VAL A 20 -2.41 -7.67 -1.08
C VAL A 20 -2.13 -8.33 0.28
N PHE A 21 -1.84 -9.63 0.31
CA PHE A 21 -1.42 -10.34 1.51
C PHE A 21 -0.07 -9.80 2.04
N ASP A 22 0.91 -9.58 1.16
CA ASP A 22 2.20 -8.98 1.54
C ASP A 22 2.03 -7.55 2.06
N ALA A 23 1.14 -6.77 1.43
CA ALA A 23 0.76 -5.44 1.91
C ALA A 23 0.18 -5.48 3.32
N SER A 24 -0.71 -6.45 3.58
CA SER A 24 -1.34 -6.66 4.89
C SER A 24 -0.31 -7.01 5.98
N ILE A 25 0.69 -7.84 5.65
CA ILE A 25 1.81 -8.13 6.56
C ILE A 25 2.59 -6.85 6.88
N LYS A 26 2.91 -6.04 5.86
CA LYS A 26 3.63 -4.76 6.08
C LYS A 26 2.83 -3.79 6.95
N TYR A 27 1.53 -3.65 6.74
CA TYR A 27 0.70 -2.81 7.61
C TYR A 27 0.79 -3.24 9.08
N ARG A 28 0.67 -4.55 9.34
CA ARG A 28 0.78 -5.12 10.69
C ARG A 28 2.17 -4.88 11.30
N ASP A 29 3.23 -5.20 10.56
CA ASP A 29 4.59 -5.23 11.08
C ASP A 29 5.14 -3.81 11.30
N TYR A 30 4.84 -2.88 10.39
CA TYR A 30 5.31 -1.49 10.47
C TYR A 30 4.32 -0.53 11.15
N LYS A 31 3.09 -0.98 11.43
CA LYS A 31 2.02 -0.17 12.06
C LYS A 31 1.78 1.14 11.33
N VAL A 32 1.60 1.05 10.01
CA VAL A 32 1.31 2.18 9.12
C VAL A 32 -0.07 1.98 8.49
N GLY A 33 -0.76 3.06 8.14
CA GLY A 33 -2.05 2.98 7.42
C GLY A 33 -1.93 3.17 5.90
N CYS A 34 -0.72 3.36 5.40
CA CYS A 34 -0.43 3.70 4.01
C CYS A 34 0.95 3.14 3.62
N LEU A 35 1.05 2.57 2.42
CA LEU A 35 2.30 2.13 1.79
C LEU A 35 2.50 2.92 0.49
N VAL A 36 3.73 3.36 0.27
CA VAL A 36 4.12 3.98 -0.99
C VAL A 36 4.45 2.88 -2.00
N VAL A 37 3.75 2.86 -3.12
CA VAL A 37 3.96 1.85 -4.15
C VAL A 37 5.10 2.29 -5.06
N VAL A 38 6.07 1.40 -5.26
CA VAL A 38 7.26 1.66 -6.06
C VAL A 38 7.42 0.65 -7.20
N GLU A 39 7.90 1.14 -8.34
CA GLU A 39 8.37 0.33 -9.46
C GLU A 39 9.70 0.92 -9.95
N GLN A 40 10.75 0.10 -10.06
CA GLN A 40 12.07 0.54 -10.52
C GLN A 40 12.59 1.80 -9.81
N GLN A 41 12.42 1.87 -8.48
CA GLN A 41 12.81 3.02 -7.64
C GLN A 41 12.01 4.32 -7.88
N ARG A 42 10.91 4.27 -8.63
CA ARG A 42 9.98 5.39 -8.79
C ARG A 42 8.72 5.14 -7.99
N CYS A 43 8.23 6.19 -7.32
CA CYS A 43 6.90 6.19 -6.74
C CYS A 43 5.87 6.16 -7.88
N VAL A 44 4.97 5.19 -7.85
CA VAL A 44 3.93 4.99 -8.88
C VAL A 44 2.51 5.05 -8.33
N GLY A 45 2.35 5.10 -7.01
CA GLY A 45 1.04 5.20 -6.38
C GLY A 45 1.09 5.01 -4.87
N VAL A 46 -0.09 4.95 -4.28
CA VAL A 46 -0.28 4.68 -2.86
C VAL A 46 -1.37 3.62 -2.68
N VAL A 47 -1.19 2.75 -1.69
CA VAL A 47 -2.22 1.83 -1.23
C VAL A 47 -2.44 2.02 0.27
N THR A 48 -3.70 1.97 0.70
CA THR A 48 -4.13 2.13 2.09
C THR A 48 -4.89 0.89 2.59
N GLU A 49 -5.03 0.76 3.90
CA GLU A 49 -5.88 -0.29 4.49
C GLU A 49 -7.34 -0.22 3.98
N ARG A 50 -7.82 1.00 3.67
CA ARG A 50 -9.15 1.22 3.10
C ARG A 50 -9.29 0.60 1.71
N ASP A 51 -8.26 0.70 0.87
CA ASP A 51 -8.27 0.08 -0.46
C ASP A 51 -8.39 -1.44 -0.37
N ILE A 52 -7.76 -2.07 0.63
CA ILE A 52 -7.91 -3.51 0.88
C ILE A 52 -9.36 -3.84 1.24
N ILE A 53 -9.95 -3.09 2.17
CA ILE A 53 -11.34 -3.32 2.61
C ILE A 53 -12.30 -3.16 1.43
N GLU A 54 -12.23 -2.03 0.71
CA GLU A 54 -13.19 -1.69 -0.33
C GLU A 54 -12.99 -2.48 -1.62
N ARG A 55 -11.75 -2.72 -2.06
CA ARG A 55 -11.46 -3.27 -3.40
C ARG A 55 -11.10 -4.75 -3.41
N VAL A 56 -10.89 -5.37 -2.23
CA VAL A 56 -10.53 -6.79 -2.11
C VAL A 56 -11.54 -7.54 -1.25
N VAL A 57 -11.74 -7.11 0.01
CA VAL A 57 -12.61 -7.82 0.96
C VAL A 57 -14.08 -7.72 0.54
N CYS A 58 -14.58 -6.51 0.28
CA CYS A 58 -15.95 -6.29 -0.16
C CYS A 58 -16.22 -6.95 -1.54
N GLU A 59 -15.21 -7.01 -2.39
CA GLU A 59 -15.26 -7.61 -3.73
C GLU A 59 -15.02 -9.13 -3.73
N LYS A 60 -14.77 -9.74 -2.57
CA LYS A 60 -14.45 -11.18 -2.41
C LYS A 60 -13.29 -11.67 -3.28
N LYS A 61 -12.29 -10.81 -3.50
CA LYS A 61 -11.05 -11.20 -4.21
C LYS A 61 -10.10 -11.94 -3.27
N ASP A 62 -9.25 -12.80 -3.83
CA ASP A 62 -8.21 -13.49 -3.07
C ASP A 62 -7.02 -12.53 -2.83
N PRO A 63 -6.65 -12.24 -1.57
CA PRO A 63 -5.54 -11.33 -1.27
C PRO A 63 -4.16 -11.87 -1.65
N VAL A 64 -4.00 -13.18 -1.86
CA VAL A 64 -2.75 -13.79 -2.30
C VAL A 64 -2.55 -13.61 -3.81
N GLU A 65 -3.63 -13.65 -4.58
CA GLU A 65 -3.58 -13.49 -6.04
C GLU A 65 -3.67 -12.04 -6.50
N THR A 66 -4.43 -11.20 -5.78
CA THR A 66 -4.63 -9.79 -6.11
C THR A 66 -3.35 -8.99 -5.90
N ARG A 67 -2.92 -8.25 -6.93
CA ARG A 67 -1.72 -7.40 -6.92
C ARG A 67 -2.03 -6.01 -6.37
N VAL A 68 -1.02 -5.39 -5.76
CA VAL A 68 -1.13 -4.01 -5.27
C VAL A 68 -1.51 -3.03 -6.37
N GLU A 69 -1.00 -3.22 -7.60
CA GLU A 69 -1.33 -2.33 -8.73
C GLU A 69 -2.82 -2.32 -9.11
N GLU A 70 -3.57 -3.39 -8.78
CA GLU A 70 -5.00 -3.48 -9.07
C GLU A 70 -5.86 -2.64 -8.11
N ILE A 71 -5.32 -2.27 -6.96
CA ILE A 71 -6.07 -1.59 -5.90
C ILE A 71 -5.48 -0.24 -5.47
N MET A 72 -4.26 0.09 -5.89
CA MET A 72 -3.63 1.38 -5.58
C MET A 72 -4.35 2.56 -6.28
N SER A 73 -4.03 3.78 -5.84
CA SER A 73 -4.44 5.03 -6.50
C SER A 73 -3.26 5.95 -6.77
#